data_AF-R7J332-F1
#
_entry.id   AF-R7J332-F1
#
_cell.length_a   1.000
_cell.length_b   1.000
_cell.length_c   1.000
_cell.angle_alpha   90.00
_cell.angle_beta   90.00
_cell.angle_gamma   90.00
#
_symmetry.space_group_name_H-M   'P 1'
#
loop_
_entity.id
_entity.type
_entity.pdbx_description
1 polymer ?
#
loop_
_entity_poly.entity_id
_entity_poly.type
_entity_poly.pdbx_seq_one_letter_code
_entity_poly.pdbx_strand_id
1 'polypeptide(L)'
;MIADKSSYVDLGLSVKWATCNLGANAPEEFGDYYAWGETRPKETFTDDNYKYETGMFYSKYNLMDRLITLEPHDDAAVVARAYPWRIPTVFEMSELLFNCKWEWTTLNGVKGNKVTGPNGNSLFLPAAGFRTDKFFDDKSANYLTSTVNPGYLFSYAYTLGFWDEHTHITSQPRSYGFSVRPVFK
;
A
#
# COMPACT_ATOMS: atom_id res chain seq x y z
N MET A 1 3.45 -12.61 18.25
CA MET A 1 2.48 -11.82 19.05
C MET A 1 1.12 -11.97 18.41
N ILE A 2 0.04 -12.13 19.20
CA ILE A 2 -1.33 -12.10 18.68
C ILE A 2 -1.68 -10.62 18.48
N ALA A 3 -2.08 -10.22 17.28
CA ALA A 3 -2.52 -8.86 17.03
C ALA A 3 -3.76 -8.55 17.88
N ASP A 4 -3.80 -7.38 18.53
CA ASP A 4 -5.00 -6.93 19.25
C ASP A 4 -6.17 -6.80 18.27
N LYS A 5 -7.37 -7.22 18.67
CA LYS A 5 -8.58 -7.12 17.83
C LYS A 5 -8.90 -5.68 17.42
N SER A 6 -8.43 -4.69 18.17
CA SER A 6 -8.54 -3.27 17.83
C SER A 6 -7.64 -2.84 16.66
N SER A 7 -6.60 -3.62 16.34
CA SER A 7 -5.59 -3.27 15.33
C SER A 7 -5.94 -3.70 13.91
N TYR A 8 -7.05 -4.44 13.74
CA TYR A 8 -7.45 -4.97 12.45
C TYR A 8 -8.96 -5.09 12.24
N VAL A 9 -9.34 -5.22 10.97
CA VAL A 9 -10.69 -5.54 10.50
C VAL A 9 -10.61 -6.83 9.68
N ASP A 10 -11.43 -7.81 10.05
CA ASP A 10 -11.69 -8.99 9.22
C ASP A 10 -12.83 -8.66 8.27
N LEU A 11 -12.53 -8.52 6.98
CA LEU A 11 -13.52 -8.23 5.94
C LEU A 11 -14.17 -9.52 5.38
N GLY A 12 -13.82 -10.71 5.88
CA GLY A 12 -14.26 -11.98 5.30
C GLY A 12 -13.48 -12.33 4.04
N LEU A 13 -12.23 -11.86 3.95
CA LEU A 13 -11.30 -12.09 2.85
C LEU A 13 -10.19 -13.07 3.27
N SER A 14 -9.21 -13.32 2.39
CA SER A 14 -8.10 -14.24 2.64
C SER A 14 -7.10 -13.78 3.72
N VAL A 15 -7.12 -12.48 4.06
CA VAL A 15 -6.31 -11.81 5.09
C VAL A 15 -7.14 -10.81 5.88
N LYS A 16 -6.61 -10.41 7.05
CA LYS A 16 -7.17 -9.36 7.87
C LYS A 16 -6.40 -8.06 7.65
N TRP A 17 -7.10 -6.94 7.62
CA TRP A 17 -6.57 -5.64 7.24
C TRP A 17 -6.35 -4.74 8.45
N ALA A 18 -5.27 -3.98 8.49
CA ALA A 18 -5.06 -2.99 9.55
C ALA A 18 -6.17 -1.94 9.57
N THR A 19 -6.54 -1.48 10.77
CA THR A 19 -7.53 -0.39 10.94
C THR A 19 -7.04 0.96 10.42
N CYS A 20 -5.73 1.19 10.40
CA CYS A 20 -5.10 2.44 9.95
C CYS A 20 -3.99 2.19 8.90
N ASN A 21 -3.66 3.21 8.12
CA ASN A 21 -2.45 3.22 7.30
C ASN A 21 -1.21 3.03 8.19
N LEU A 22 -0.12 2.54 7.62
CA LEU A 22 1.15 2.51 8.35
C LEU A 22 1.58 3.94 8.69
N GLY A 23 1.98 4.18 9.94
CA GLY A 23 2.29 5.53 10.44
C GLY A 23 1.07 6.35 10.90
N ALA A 24 -0.17 5.88 10.69
CA ALA A 24 -1.39 6.54 11.15
C ALA A 24 -1.91 5.96 12.48
N ASN A 25 -2.54 6.81 13.28
CA ASN A 25 -3.22 6.47 14.53
C ASN A 25 -4.76 6.45 14.41
N ALA A 26 -5.30 7.03 13.34
CA ALA A 26 -6.73 7.00 13.02
C ALA A 26 -6.99 6.56 11.57
N PRO A 27 -8.16 5.96 11.26
CA PRO A 27 -8.46 5.44 9.92
C PRO A 27 -8.40 6.47 8.79
N GLU A 28 -8.76 7.71 9.07
CA GLU A 28 -8.77 8.84 8.14
C GLU A 28 -7.41 9.53 7.96
N GLU A 29 -6.45 9.29 8.86
CA GLU A 29 -5.10 9.84 8.72
C GLU A 29 -4.36 9.16 7.58
N PHE A 30 -3.60 9.95 6.81
CA PHE A 30 -2.88 9.46 5.63
C PHE A 30 -1.75 8.48 5.98
N GLY A 31 -1.18 8.64 7.18
CA GLY A 31 -0.01 7.91 7.62
C GLY A 31 1.25 8.33 6.85
N ASP A 32 2.22 7.43 6.85
CA ASP A 32 3.50 7.62 6.19
C ASP A 32 3.46 7.13 4.74
N TYR A 33 4.43 7.61 3.95
CA TYR A 33 4.65 7.21 2.57
C TYR A 33 5.95 6.43 2.46
N TYR A 34 5.96 5.41 1.61
CA TYR A 34 7.11 4.53 1.43
C TYR A 34 7.37 4.32 -0.07
N ALA A 35 8.64 4.31 -0.46
CA ALA A 35 9.04 3.77 -1.74
C ALA A 35 9.04 2.24 -1.65
N TRP A 36 8.85 1.56 -2.78
CA TRP A 36 8.72 0.11 -2.79
C TRP A 36 10.04 -0.56 -2.35
N GLY A 37 10.00 -1.33 -1.26
CA GLY A 37 11.20 -1.98 -0.70
C GLY A 37 12.05 -1.11 0.22
N GLU A 38 11.60 0.12 0.51
CA GLU A 38 12.11 0.95 1.59
C GLU A 38 11.23 0.82 2.84
N THR A 39 11.85 0.87 4.01
CA THR A 39 11.18 0.56 5.29
C THR A 39 11.09 1.77 6.23
N ARG A 40 11.56 2.93 5.78
CA ARG A 40 11.50 4.20 6.51
C ARG A 40 10.90 5.28 5.62
N PRO A 41 10.06 6.16 6.17
CA PRO A 41 9.55 7.29 5.41
C PRO A 41 10.68 8.28 5.09
N LYS A 42 10.44 9.09 4.05
CA LYS A 42 11.32 10.19 3.63
C LYS A 42 10.46 11.35 3.11
N GLU A 43 11.06 12.53 3.02
CA GLU A 43 10.34 13.75 2.61
C GLU A 43 10.11 13.82 1.10
N THR A 44 11.08 13.34 0.32
CA THR A 44 11.07 13.34 -1.14
C THR A 44 11.33 11.93 -1.68
N PHE A 45 10.71 11.65 -2.82
CA PHE A 45 10.71 10.35 -3.48
C PHE A 45 11.13 10.55 -4.93
N THR A 46 12.42 10.32 -5.19
CA THR A 46 13.03 10.49 -6.51
C THR A 46 13.85 9.25 -6.84
N ASP A 47 14.13 9.03 -8.12
CA ASP A 47 14.99 7.91 -8.53
C ASP A 47 16.37 8.02 -7.88
N ASP A 48 16.95 9.24 -7.83
CA ASP A 48 18.25 9.51 -7.21
C ASP A 48 18.37 9.08 -5.74
N ASN A 49 17.26 9.09 -4.99
CA ASN A 49 17.25 8.74 -3.57
C ASN A 49 16.59 7.38 -3.28
N TYR A 50 16.32 6.60 -4.32
CA TYR A 50 15.70 5.29 -4.20
C TYR A 50 16.75 4.21 -3.92
N LYS A 51 16.51 3.41 -2.88
CA LYS A 51 17.47 2.41 -2.33
C LYS A 51 18.06 1.45 -3.36
N TYR A 52 17.31 1.09 -4.41
CA TYR A 52 17.77 0.12 -5.41
C TYR A 52 18.24 0.75 -6.71
N GLU A 53 18.18 2.07 -6.87
CA GLU A 53 18.60 2.75 -8.09
C GLU A 53 20.10 2.55 -8.36
N THR A 54 20.47 2.27 -9.62
CA THR A 54 21.88 2.14 -10.05
C THR A 54 22.19 2.88 -11.36
N GLY A 55 21.25 3.65 -11.90
CA GLY A 55 21.31 4.44 -13.13
C GLY A 55 20.76 3.70 -14.36
N MET A 56 21.11 2.42 -14.55
CA MET A 56 20.62 1.64 -15.70
C MET A 56 19.60 0.56 -15.33
N PHE A 57 19.67 0.02 -14.11
CA PHE A 57 18.80 -1.05 -13.61
C PHE A 57 18.61 -0.92 -12.10
N TYR A 58 17.77 -1.77 -11.51
CA TYR A 58 17.66 -1.89 -10.07
C TYR A 58 18.58 -2.97 -9.50
N SER A 59 19.22 -2.71 -8.37
CA SER A 59 20.14 -3.66 -7.72
C SER A 59 19.44 -4.89 -7.11
N LYS A 60 18.13 -4.81 -6.86
CA LYS A 60 17.30 -5.90 -6.30
C LYS A 60 15.87 -5.90 -6.85
N TYR A 61 15.24 -7.08 -6.87
CA TYR A 61 13.92 -7.35 -7.46
C TYR A 61 13.94 -6.98 -8.93
N ASN A 62 14.73 -7.73 -9.69
CA ASN A 62 15.07 -7.43 -11.07
C ASN A 62 15.09 -8.71 -11.91
N LEU A 63 15.43 -8.58 -13.20
CA LEU A 63 15.48 -9.70 -14.13
C LEU A 63 16.48 -10.81 -13.73
N MET A 64 17.51 -10.47 -12.95
CA MET A 64 18.57 -11.39 -12.55
C MET A 64 18.17 -12.22 -11.34
N ASP A 65 17.64 -11.59 -10.28
CA ASP A 65 17.21 -12.31 -9.07
C ASP A 65 15.80 -12.91 -9.19
N ARG A 66 14.97 -12.37 -10.10
CA ARG A 66 13.59 -12.80 -10.37
C ARG A 66 12.68 -12.78 -9.14
N LEU A 67 13.06 -12.03 -8.11
CA LEU A 67 12.22 -11.85 -6.93
C LEU A 67 11.07 -10.91 -7.30
N ILE A 68 9.84 -11.39 -7.12
CA ILE A 68 8.63 -10.64 -7.48
C ILE A 68 7.86 -10.09 -6.28
N THR A 69 8.22 -10.51 -5.07
CA THR A 69 7.55 -10.12 -3.82
C THR A 69 8.59 -9.64 -2.81
N LEU A 70 8.27 -8.59 -2.05
CA LEU A 70 9.13 -8.07 -0.98
C LEU A 70 9.52 -9.17 0.01
N GLU A 71 10.80 -9.16 0.38
CA GLU A 71 11.32 -9.97 1.46
C GLU A 71 11.07 -9.25 2.79
N PRO A 72 11.00 -9.98 3.92
CA PRO A 72 10.63 -9.40 5.21
C PRO A 72 11.43 -8.15 5.63
N HIS A 73 12.71 -8.09 5.30
CA HIS A 73 13.57 -6.96 5.68
C HIS A 73 13.41 -5.71 4.78
N ASP A 74 12.69 -5.84 3.67
CA ASP A 74 12.36 -4.76 2.73
C ASP A 74 10.87 -4.40 2.77
N ASP A 75 10.09 -5.08 3.61
CA ASP A 75 8.67 -4.79 3.81
C ASP A 75 8.50 -3.82 4.99
N ALA A 76 8.05 -2.60 4.69
CA ALA A 76 7.86 -1.54 5.69
C ALA A 76 6.93 -1.97 6.83
N ALA A 77 5.87 -2.74 6.54
CA ALA A 77 4.93 -3.18 7.55
C ALA A 77 5.51 -4.29 8.43
N VAL A 78 6.33 -5.20 7.87
CA VAL A 78 7.07 -6.20 8.66
C VAL A 78 8.05 -5.50 9.59
N VAL A 79 8.84 -4.55 9.09
CA VAL A 79 9.84 -3.84 9.89
C VAL A 79 9.18 -3.02 11.01
N ALA A 80 8.03 -2.40 10.73
CA ALA A 80 7.34 -1.54 11.69
C ALA A 80 6.50 -2.31 12.73
N ARG A 81 5.87 -3.43 12.37
CA ARG A 81 4.90 -4.15 13.23
C ARG A 81 5.27 -5.59 13.56
N ALA A 82 6.41 -6.06 13.08
CA ALA A 82 6.87 -7.45 13.11
C ALA A 82 5.93 -8.41 12.37
N TYR A 83 6.50 -9.53 11.92
CA TYR A 83 5.74 -10.62 11.34
C TYR A 83 4.65 -11.13 12.33
N PRO A 84 3.41 -11.41 11.90
CA PRO A 84 2.97 -11.61 10.51
C PRO A 84 2.39 -10.37 9.78
N TRP A 85 2.57 -9.16 10.31
CA TRP A 85 2.20 -7.96 9.56
C TRP A 85 3.08 -7.78 8.33
N ARG A 86 2.49 -7.43 7.19
CA ARG A 86 3.20 -7.14 5.94
C ARG A 86 2.39 -6.27 4.99
N ILE A 87 3.02 -5.78 3.94
CA ILE A 87 2.36 -5.14 2.80
C ILE A 87 1.56 -6.23 2.04
N PRO A 88 0.28 -5.97 1.68
CA PRO A 88 -0.52 -6.94 0.93
C PRO A 88 0.06 -7.19 -0.45
N THR A 89 -0.10 -8.42 -0.94
CA THR A 89 0.25 -8.76 -2.32
C THR A 89 -0.74 -8.14 -3.30
N VAL A 90 -0.41 -8.12 -4.60
CA VAL A 90 -1.36 -7.71 -5.63
C VAL A 90 -2.62 -8.57 -5.66
N PHE A 91 -2.53 -9.86 -5.28
CA PHE A 91 -3.68 -10.76 -5.22
C PHE A 91 -4.64 -10.39 -4.10
N GLU A 92 -4.13 -10.00 -2.93
CA GLU A 92 -4.95 -9.57 -1.79
C GLU A 92 -5.58 -8.19 -2.03
N MET A 93 -4.85 -7.28 -2.66
CA MET A 93 -5.42 -6.00 -3.11
C MET A 93 -6.48 -6.21 -4.21
N SER A 94 -6.29 -7.19 -5.10
CA SER A 94 -7.30 -7.56 -6.10
C SER A 94 -8.53 -8.19 -5.44
N GLU A 95 -8.35 -9.03 -4.42
CA GLU A 95 -9.44 -9.59 -3.64
C GLU A 95 -10.26 -8.48 -2.96
N LEU A 96 -9.59 -7.48 -2.37
CA LEU A 96 -10.24 -6.30 -1.80
C LEU A 96 -11.03 -5.52 -2.88
N LEU A 97 -10.43 -5.31 -4.05
CA LEU A 97 -11.06 -4.59 -5.17
C LEU A 97 -12.34 -5.30 -5.65
N PHE A 98 -12.27 -6.60 -5.91
CA PHE A 98 -13.34 -7.32 -6.60
C PHE A 98 -14.40 -7.92 -5.68
N ASN A 99 -14.08 -8.20 -4.42
CA ASN A 99 -15.00 -8.86 -3.49
C ASN A 99 -15.63 -7.93 -2.46
N CYS A 100 -15.24 -6.65 -2.42
CA CYS A 100 -15.82 -5.66 -1.51
C CYS A 100 -16.68 -4.63 -2.23
N LYS A 101 -17.62 -4.04 -1.48
CA LYS A 101 -18.35 -2.84 -1.92
C LYS A 101 -17.54 -1.60 -1.56
N TRP A 102 -17.39 -0.70 -2.54
CA TRP A 102 -16.73 0.59 -2.41
C TRP A 102 -17.76 1.71 -2.40
N GLU A 103 -17.62 2.65 -1.48
CA GLU A 103 -18.47 3.84 -1.36
C GLU A 103 -17.61 5.06 -1.07
N TRP A 104 -17.55 5.99 -2.02
CA TRP A 104 -16.86 7.25 -1.85
C TRP A 104 -17.59 8.12 -0.83
N THR A 105 -16.89 8.53 0.22
CA THR A 105 -17.51 9.20 1.37
C THR A 105 -16.54 10.15 2.07
N THR A 106 -16.92 10.64 3.24
CA THR A 106 -16.11 11.53 4.07
C THR A 106 -16.15 11.06 5.52
N LEU A 107 -14.98 10.79 6.08
CA LEU A 107 -14.81 10.46 7.49
C LEU A 107 -14.03 11.59 8.16
N ASN A 108 -14.63 12.23 9.17
CA ASN A 108 -14.01 13.32 9.93
C ASN A 108 -13.41 14.44 9.05
N GLY A 109 -14.09 14.78 7.95
CA GLY A 109 -13.67 15.81 7.00
C GLY A 109 -12.69 15.35 5.91
N VAL A 110 -12.19 14.11 5.98
CA VAL A 110 -11.26 13.53 5.00
C VAL A 110 -12.02 12.71 3.97
N LYS A 111 -11.76 12.95 2.68
CA LYS A 111 -12.33 12.18 1.56
C LYS A 111 -11.65 10.82 1.44
N GLY A 112 -12.39 9.82 0.97
CA GLY A 112 -11.87 8.47 0.80
C GLY A 112 -12.99 7.45 0.58
N ASN A 113 -12.63 6.17 0.63
CA ASN A 113 -13.56 5.08 0.41
C ASN A 113 -13.88 4.33 1.70
N LYS A 114 -15.18 4.13 1.96
CA LYS A 114 -15.65 3.09 2.87
C LYS A 114 -15.69 1.78 2.09
N VAL A 115 -14.89 0.80 2.52
CA VAL A 115 -14.78 -0.51 1.89
C VAL A 115 -15.48 -1.54 2.79
N THR A 116 -16.52 -2.18 2.29
CA THR A 116 -17.33 -3.16 3.03
C THR A 116 -17.14 -4.55 2.45
N GLY A 117 -16.66 -5.48 3.28
CA GLY A 117 -16.40 -6.86 2.88
C GLY A 117 -17.65 -7.74 2.83
N PRO A 118 -17.55 -8.95 2.28
CA PRO A 118 -18.68 -9.90 2.16
C PRO A 118 -19.30 -10.28 3.50
N ASN A 119 -18.57 -10.17 4.61
CA ASN A 119 -19.10 -10.43 5.95
C ASN A 119 -19.82 -9.23 6.60
N GLY A 120 -19.93 -8.10 5.89
CA GLY A 120 -20.58 -6.88 6.37
C GLY A 120 -19.70 -5.94 7.21
N ASN A 121 -18.48 -6.35 7.59
CA ASN A 121 -17.52 -5.46 8.24
C ASN A 121 -16.96 -4.45 7.22
N SER A 122 -16.51 -3.29 7.72
CA SER A 122 -15.98 -2.24 6.87
C SER A 122 -14.74 -1.56 7.45
N LEU A 123 -13.94 -0.97 6.57
CA LEU A 123 -12.83 -0.08 6.90
C LEU A 123 -12.91 1.19 6.04
N PHE A 124 -12.12 2.20 6.41
CA PHE A 124 -11.97 3.43 5.62
C PHE A 124 -10.55 3.52 5.04
N LEU A 125 -10.46 3.82 3.75
CA LEU A 125 -9.21 4.15 3.04
C LEU A 125 -9.22 5.63 2.66
N PRO A 126 -8.40 6.47 3.28
CA PRO A 126 -8.34 7.89 2.93
C PRO A 126 -7.76 8.10 1.54
N ALA A 127 -8.23 9.16 0.89
CA ALA A 127 -7.68 9.72 -0.35
C ALA A 127 -6.34 10.43 -0.05
N ALA A 128 -5.34 9.62 0.30
CA ALA A 128 -4.06 10.08 0.83
C ALA A 128 -3.06 10.56 -0.25
N GLY A 129 -3.44 10.60 -1.52
CA GLY A 129 -2.57 10.99 -2.61
C GLY A 129 -1.36 10.07 -2.77
N PHE A 130 -0.26 10.66 -3.22
CA PHE A 130 1.07 10.05 -3.26
C PHE A 130 2.17 11.12 -3.22
N ARG A 131 3.44 10.71 -3.12
CA ARG A 131 4.60 11.60 -3.04
C ARG A 131 5.67 11.30 -4.09
N THR A 132 6.27 12.37 -4.61
CA THR A 132 7.50 12.39 -5.40
C THR A 132 8.48 13.37 -4.73
N ASP A 133 9.13 14.27 -5.49
CA ASP A 133 9.64 15.56 -5.01
C ASP A 133 8.54 16.46 -4.39
N LYS A 134 7.26 16.18 -4.64
CA LYS A 134 6.11 16.95 -4.15
C LYS A 134 5.00 16.02 -3.63
N PHE A 135 4.04 16.60 -2.92
CA PHE A 135 2.79 15.92 -2.58
C PHE A 135 1.77 16.07 -3.72
N PHE A 136 1.17 14.96 -4.16
CA PHE A 136 0.19 14.91 -5.23
C PHE A 136 -1.21 14.57 -4.71
N ASP A 137 -1.99 15.64 -4.56
CA ASP A 137 -3.43 15.74 -4.21
C ASP A 137 -3.94 14.95 -2.99
N ASP A 138 -5.09 15.37 -2.47
CA ASP A 138 -5.84 14.73 -1.39
C ASP A 138 -7.21 14.22 -1.87
N LYS A 139 -7.31 13.96 -3.18
CA LYS A 139 -8.56 13.58 -3.87
C LYS A 139 -8.49 12.21 -4.53
N SER A 140 -7.31 11.60 -4.52
CA SER A 140 -7.03 10.26 -4.96
C SER A 140 -6.20 9.52 -3.93
N ALA A 141 -5.94 8.23 -4.12
CA ALA A 141 -4.89 7.53 -3.39
C ALA A 141 -4.26 6.45 -4.26
N ASN A 142 -2.99 6.15 -3.96
CA ASN A 142 -2.31 4.95 -4.44
C ASN A 142 -1.72 4.19 -3.24
N TYR A 143 -2.10 2.92 -3.12
CA TYR A 143 -1.63 2.04 -2.06
C TYR A 143 -0.64 1.01 -2.60
N LEU A 144 0.49 0.84 -1.91
CA LEU A 144 1.49 -0.17 -2.28
C LEU A 144 0.93 -1.58 -2.17
N THR A 145 1.39 -2.43 -3.09
CA THR A 145 1.43 -3.86 -2.89
C THR A 145 2.87 -4.32 -2.69
N SER A 146 3.08 -5.49 -2.10
CA SER A 146 4.40 -6.12 -1.97
C SER A 146 4.87 -6.76 -3.28
N THR A 147 4.12 -6.62 -4.38
CA THR A 147 4.41 -7.30 -5.66
C THR A 147 4.94 -6.31 -6.69
N VAL A 148 6.14 -6.58 -7.23
CA VAL A 148 6.70 -5.84 -8.36
C VAL A 148 6.00 -6.26 -9.65
N ASN A 149 5.89 -5.36 -10.64
CA ASN A 149 5.34 -5.69 -11.95
C ASN A 149 6.47 -6.14 -12.90
N PRO A 150 6.56 -7.44 -13.25
CA PRO A 150 7.59 -7.93 -14.16
C PRO A 150 7.39 -7.46 -15.61
N GLY A 151 6.16 -7.07 -15.99
CA GLY A 151 5.82 -6.60 -17.34
C GLY A 151 6.48 -5.28 -17.73
N TYR A 152 6.94 -4.50 -16.75
CA TYR A 152 7.71 -3.26 -16.97
C TYR A 152 9.20 -3.46 -16.67
N LEU A 153 9.77 -4.63 -16.99
CA LEU A 153 11.17 -4.94 -16.65
C LEU A 153 11.47 -4.69 -15.16
N PHE A 154 10.51 -4.98 -14.28
CA PHE A 154 10.61 -4.81 -12.83
C PHE A 154 10.78 -3.35 -12.36
N SER A 155 10.52 -2.36 -13.21
CA SER A 155 10.69 -0.95 -12.83
C SER A 155 9.50 -0.31 -12.13
N TYR A 156 8.34 -0.97 -12.18
CA TYR A 156 7.11 -0.55 -11.53
C TYR A 156 6.68 -1.58 -10.50
N ALA A 157 6.00 -1.13 -9.44
CA ALA A 157 5.28 -2.01 -8.52
C ALA A 157 3.78 -1.91 -8.77
N TYR A 158 3.04 -2.99 -8.49
CA TYR A 158 1.59 -2.92 -8.51
C TYR A 158 1.09 -2.06 -7.35
N THR A 159 0.08 -1.24 -7.63
CA THR A 159 -0.62 -0.42 -6.64
C THR A 159 -2.13 -0.56 -6.80
N LEU A 160 -2.87 -0.27 -5.73
CA LEU A 160 -4.31 -0.04 -5.80
C LEU A 160 -4.55 1.47 -5.86
N GLY A 161 -5.11 1.95 -6.96
CA GLY A 161 -5.43 3.36 -7.18
C GLY A 161 -6.92 3.62 -7.08
N PHE A 162 -7.31 4.74 -6.49
CA PHE A 162 -8.69 5.21 -6.56
C PHE A 162 -8.82 6.73 -6.56
N TRP A 163 -9.92 7.21 -7.13
CA TRP A 163 -10.43 8.58 -7.01
C TRP A 163 -11.95 8.52 -7.20
N ASP A 164 -12.71 9.26 -6.37
CA ASP A 164 -14.17 9.25 -6.47
C ASP A 164 -14.74 7.81 -6.51
N GLU A 165 -15.60 7.48 -7.48
CA GLU A 165 -16.16 6.13 -7.66
C GLU A 165 -15.27 5.16 -8.46
N HIS A 166 -14.05 5.57 -8.85
CA HIS A 166 -13.14 4.75 -9.65
C HIS A 166 -12.10 4.08 -8.76
N THR A 167 -12.01 2.76 -8.81
CA THR A 167 -10.99 1.96 -8.10
C THR A 167 -10.42 0.90 -9.05
N HIS A 168 -9.10 0.73 -9.07
CA HIS A 168 -8.43 -0.17 -10.02
C HIS A 168 -7.04 -0.60 -9.51
N ILE A 169 -6.56 -1.74 -10.00
CA ILE A 169 -5.14 -2.10 -9.89
C ILE A 169 -4.38 -1.43 -11.03
N THR A 170 -3.27 -0.80 -10.71
CA THR A 170 -2.36 -0.16 -11.68
C THR A 170 -0.91 -0.47 -11.33
N SER A 171 0.03 0.21 -11.99
CA SER A 171 1.45 0.10 -11.69
C SER A 171 2.07 1.49 -11.63
N GLN A 172 2.94 1.70 -10.64
CA GLN A 172 3.62 2.97 -10.41
C GLN A 172 5.13 2.79 -10.27
N PRO A 173 5.95 3.83 -10.56
CA PRO A 173 7.39 3.78 -10.34
C PRO A 173 7.71 3.39 -8.90
N ARG A 174 8.67 2.48 -8.72
CA ARG A 174 9.04 1.96 -7.40
C ARG A 174 9.63 3.03 -6.47
N SER A 175 10.19 4.08 -7.05
CA SER A 175 10.81 5.21 -6.34
C SER A 175 9.79 6.15 -5.70
N TYR A 176 8.53 6.16 -6.17
CA TYR A 176 7.48 7.05 -5.66
C TYR A 176 6.96 6.59 -4.29
N GLY A 177 6.54 7.57 -3.48
CA GLY A 177 6.06 7.37 -2.13
C GLY A 177 4.56 7.15 -2.09
N PHE A 178 4.15 6.00 -1.56
CA PHE A 178 2.75 5.60 -1.50
C PHE A 178 2.35 5.15 -0.10
N SER A 179 1.06 5.24 0.20
CA SER A 179 0.52 4.76 1.47
C SER A 179 0.54 3.24 1.52
N VAL A 180 0.66 2.71 2.74
CA VAL A 180 0.61 1.27 3.01
C VAL A 180 -0.58 1.00 3.93
N ARG A 181 -1.44 0.06 3.53
CA ARG A 181 -2.46 -0.53 4.41
C ARG A 181 -2.04 -1.96 4.76
N PRO A 182 -1.40 -2.19 5.92
CA PRO A 182 -0.87 -3.51 6.27
C PRO A 182 -1.94 -4.58 6.36
N VAL A 183 -1.55 -5.83 6.12
CA VAL A 183 -2.36 -7.03 6.36
C VAL A 183 -1.63 -7.99 7.29
N PHE A 184 -2.36 -8.86 7.96
CA PHE A 184 -1.78 -9.96 8.75
C PHE A 184 -2.58 -11.25 8.61
N LYS A 185 -1.88 -12.37 8.74
CA LYS A 185 -2.43 -13.72 8.69
C LYS A 185 -1.71 -14.64 9.66
#